data_AF-Q4CTJ7-F1
#
_entry.id   AF-Q4CTJ7-F1
#
_cell.length_a   1.000
_cell.length_b   1.000
_cell.length_c   1.000
_cell.angle_alpha   90.00
_cell.angle_beta   90.00
_cell.angle_gamma   90.00
#
_symmetry.space_group_name_H-M   'P 1'
#
loop_
_entity.id
_entity.type
_entity.pdbx_description
1 polymer ?
#
loop_
_entity_poly.entity_id
_entity_poly.type
_entity_poly.pdbx_seq_one_letter_code
_entity_poly.pdbx_strand_id
1 'polypeptide(L)'
;GRLKSGQLNQKRVWNFCCAGIKPECIASYNHPGNNDGHNLAAPKQFRSKEITKSSVVDDMVASNKLLYPPGSKGPDHCIVIKYMPYVGDSKRAMDEYTFSIFMGGSQTVVLHNTCQDSLLAAPLIIDLVVLTELMERVFVKIEDGECEECDDTSESSYVQMDTVLSILSYLLKAPCVPEGTPVVNALNRQKQAIDNLLRALVGLPPDNNMLLECSLPSLRGMSQQ
;
A
#
# COMPACT_ATOMS: atom_id res chain seq x y z
N GLY A 1 1.40 -13.55 -3.28
CA GLY A 1 1.58 -12.58 -2.17
C GLY A 1 0.54 -12.82 -1.07
N ARG A 2 0.67 -12.18 0.11
CA ARG A 2 -0.36 -12.23 1.18
C ARG A 2 -1.41 -11.13 0.99
N LEU A 3 -2.70 -11.45 1.18
CA LEU A 3 -3.82 -10.49 1.05
C LEU A 3 -3.81 -9.42 2.12
N LYS A 4 -4.05 -8.17 1.71
CA LYS A 4 -4.06 -6.99 2.57
C LYS A 4 -5.41 -6.76 3.25
N SER A 5 -5.75 -7.62 4.22
CA SER A 5 -7.01 -7.51 4.96
C SER A 5 -6.98 -6.54 6.15
N GLY A 6 -8.11 -5.84 6.34
CA GLY A 6 -8.53 -5.11 7.55
C GLY A 6 -7.49 -4.21 8.21
N GLN A 7 -6.91 -4.71 9.30
CA GLN A 7 -5.94 -3.98 10.13
C GLN A 7 -4.79 -3.36 9.34
N LEU A 8 -4.21 -4.12 8.38
CA LEU A 8 -3.05 -3.61 7.65
C LEU A 8 -3.42 -2.48 6.70
N ASN A 9 -4.63 -2.52 6.10
CA ASN A 9 -5.11 -1.40 5.29
C ASN A 9 -5.16 -0.13 6.12
N GLN A 10 -5.71 -0.20 7.33
CA GLN A 10 -5.80 0.94 8.22
C GLN A 10 -4.42 1.49 8.62
N LYS A 11 -3.44 0.61 8.90
CA LYS A 11 -2.06 1.02 9.16
C LYS A 11 -1.44 1.84 8.02
N ARG A 12 -1.74 1.47 6.78
CA ARG A 12 -1.14 2.05 5.57
C ARG A 12 -1.86 3.28 5.02
N VAL A 13 -3.12 3.46 5.40
CA VAL A 13 -3.84 4.72 5.18
C VAL A 13 -3.21 5.82 6.02
N TRP A 14 -2.78 5.47 7.23
CA TRP A 14 -2.24 6.39 8.20
C TRP A 14 -0.75 6.66 8.01
N ASN A 15 -0.41 7.34 6.91
CA ASN A 15 0.91 7.93 6.72
C ASN A 15 1.09 9.15 7.63
N PHE A 16 1.13 8.94 8.96
CA PHE A 16 1.28 10.00 9.96
C PHE A 16 2.52 10.88 9.71
N CYS A 17 3.59 10.30 9.14
CA CYS A 17 4.80 11.05 8.79
C CYS A 17 4.55 12.18 7.78
N CYS A 18 3.51 12.10 6.94
CA CYS A 18 3.13 13.20 6.04
C CYS A 18 2.58 14.42 6.80
N ALA A 19 2.01 14.21 7.99
CA ALA A 19 1.51 15.28 8.85
C ALA A 19 2.61 15.86 9.78
N GLY A 20 3.87 15.42 9.64
CA GLY A 20 4.96 15.84 10.52
C GLY A 20 4.90 15.26 11.94
N ILE A 21 4.08 14.23 12.14
CA ILE A 21 3.95 13.53 13.43
C ILE A 21 4.88 12.32 13.41
N LYS A 22 5.68 12.13 14.47
CA LYS A 22 6.68 11.05 14.55
C LYS A 22 6.15 9.84 15.32
N PRO A 23 5.90 8.69 14.68
CA PRO A 23 5.63 7.45 15.40
C PRO A 23 6.83 7.04 16.28
N GLU A 24 6.59 6.72 17.54
CA GLU A 24 7.61 6.19 18.45
C GLU A 24 7.35 4.72 18.80
N CYS A 25 6.08 4.34 18.98
CA CYS A 25 5.68 2.98 19.31
C CYS A 25 4.46 2.55 18.50
N ILE A 26 4.50 1.33 17.99
CA ILE A 26 3.42 0.67 17.24
C ILE A 26 3.26 -0.74 17.81
N ALA A 27 2.23 -0.96 18.62
CA ALA A 27 1.92 -2.26 19.19
C ALA A 27 0.65 -2.83 18.54
N SER A 28 0.75 -4.03 17.96
CA SER A 28 -0.32 -4.59 17.13
C SER A 28 -0.67 -6.01 17.51
N TYR A 29 -1.75 -6.14 18.25
CA TYR A 29 -2.28 -7.41 18.73
C TYR A 29 -3.41 -7.89 17.82
N ASN A 30 -3.45 -9.20 17.61
CA ASN A 30 -4.47 -9.85 16.83
C ASN A 30 -4.85 -11.16 17.50
N HIS A 31 -6.14 -11.49 17.53
CA HIS A 31 -6.56 -12.84 17.86
C HIS A 31 -7.71 -13.33 16.97
N PRO A 32 -7.42 -14.21 16.00
CA PRO A 32 -8.41 -14.98 15.26
C PRO A 32 -8.67 -16.37 15.88
N GLY A 33 -9.83 -16.96 15.59
CA GLY A 33 -10.23 -18.31 16.02
C GLY A 33 -10.45 -19.30 14.88
N ASN A 34 -10.27 -18.89 13.63
CA ASN A 34 -10.38 -19.73 12.44
C ASN A 34 -9.11 -20.58 12.20
N ASN A 35 -9.13 -21.42 11.16
CA ASN A 35 -8.00 -22.30 10.82
C ASN A 35 -6.72 -21.53 10.48
N ASP A 36 -6.84 -20.32 9.94
CA ASP A 36 -5.69 -19.44 9.71
C ASP A 36 -5.01 -19.08 11.04
N GLY A 37 -5.80 -18.72 12.05
CA GLY A 37 -5.33 -18.49 13.41
C GLY A 37 -4.67 -19.72 14.03
N HIS A 38 -5.28 -20.89 13.87
CA HIS A 38 -4.76 -22.15 14.40
C HIS A 38 -3.38 -22.49 13.81
N ASN A 39 -3.22 -22.36 12.49
CA ASN A 39 -1.94 -22.58 11.80
C ASN A 39 -0.86 -21.58 12.27
N LEU A 40 -1.23 -20.35 12.60
CA LEU A 40 -0.31 -19.34 13.12
C LEU A 40 0.06 -19.51 14.60
N ALA A 41 -0.57 -20.43 15.32
CA ALA A 41 -0.12 -20.76 16.68
C ALA A 41 1.29 -21.39 16.66
N ALA A 42 1.69 -22.00 15.54
CA ALA A 42 3.03 -22.52 15.34
C ALA A 42 4.05 -21.39 15.07
N PRO A 43 5.17 -21.32 15.82
CA PRO A 43 6.14 -20.21 15.72
C PRO A 43 6.72 -19.98 14.32
N LYS A 44 6.97 -21.05 13.56
CA LYS A 44 7.55 -20.95 12.20
C LYS A 44 6.59 -20.22 11.24
N GLN A 45 5.31 -20.55 11.29
CA GLN A 45 4.25 -19.94 10.48
C GLN A 45 3.97 -18.51 10.93
N PHE A 46 4.01 -18.26 12.25
CA PHE A 46 3.90 -16.92 12.82
C PHE A 46 5.00 -16.00 12.29
N ARG A 47 6.26 -16.46 12.28
CA ARG A 47 7.41 -15.67 11.83
C ARG A 47 7.24 -15.12 10.42
N SER A 48 6.69 -15.92 9.51
CA SER A 48 6.44 -15.45 8.15
C SER A 48 5.42 -14.29 8.11
N LYS A 49 4.36 -14.34 8.92
CA LYS A 49 3.37 -13.25 8.99
C LYS A 49 3.89 -12.02 9.71
N GLU A 50 4.68 -12.23 10.75
CA GLU A 50 5.36 -11.17 11.49
C GLU A 50 6.19 -10.31 10.54
N ILE A 51 7.10 -10.92 9.76
CA ILE A 51 7.96 -10.21 8.80
C ILE A 51 7.13 -9.36 7.82
N THR A 52 6.06 -9.92 7.25
CA THR A 52 5.23 -9.18 6.27
C THR A 52 4.37 -8.08 6.89
N LYS A 53 4.09 -8.15 8.20
CA LYS A 53 3.35 -7.11 8.91
C LYS A 53 4.29 -6.03 9.44
N SER A 54 5.53 -6.37 9.77
CA SER A 54 6.52 -5.43 10.28
C SER A 54 7.04 -4.50 9.19
N SER A 55 7.28 -5.04 7.99
CA SER A 55 7.91 -4.33 6.86
C SER A 55 7.10 -3.18 6.25
N VAL A 56 5.91 -2.92 6.80
CA VAL A 56 4.93 -1.98 6.25
C VAL A 56 5.25 -0.53 6.59
N VAL A 57 6.04 -0.31 7.63
CA VAL A 57 6.39 1.02 8.12
C VAL A 57 7.77 1.48 7.64
N ASP A 58 8.54 0.59 7.01
CA ASP A 58 9.95 0.83 6.69
C ASP A 58 10.13 1.96 5.67
N ASP A 59 9.35 1.95 4.59
CA ASP A 59 9.36 3.01 3.57
C ASP A 59 8.80 4.33 4.10
N MET A 60 7.81 4.27 5.00
CA MET A 60 7.27 5.45 5.67
C MET A 60 8.34 6.13 6.55
N VAL A 61 9.09 5.36 7.34
CA VAL A 61 10.21 5.86 8.17
C VAL A 61 11.32 6.43 7.28
N ALA A 62 11.71 5.71 6.23
CA ALA A 62 12.74 6.15 5.29
C ALA A 62 12.36 7.43 4.51
N SER A 63 11.07 7.68 4.32
CA SER A 63 10.58 8.84 3.56
C SER A 63 10.77 10.19 4.25
N ASN A 64 10.97 10.23 5.58
CA ASN A 64 11.04 11.47 6.34
C ASN A 64 12.30 11.54 7.23
N LYS A 65 13.39 12.02 6.63
CA LYS A 65 14.70 12.19 7.31
C LYS A 65 14.71 13.27 8.41
N LEU A 66 13.71 14.15 8.44
CA LEU A 66 13.57 15.16 9.51
C LEU A 66 13.06 14.53 10.80
N LEU A 67 12.08 13.62 10.70
CA LEU A 67 11.55 12.87 11.85
C LEU A 67 12.48 11.73 12.26
N TYR A 68 13.11 11.07 11.28
CA TYR A 68 14.06 9.98 11.49
C TYR A 68 15.40 10.29 10.81
N PRO A 69 16.30 11.03 11.48
CA PRO A 69 17.65 11.29 10.97
C PRO A 69 18.40 10.00 10.64
N PRO A 70 19.35 10.02 9.68
CA PRO A 70 20.20 8.86 9.39
C PRO A 70 20.86 8.31 10.67
N GLY A 71 20.73 7.00 10.90
CA GLY A 71 21.23 6.34 12.11
C GLY A 71 20.29 6.35 13.32
N SER A 72 19.16 7.07 13.25
CA SER A 72 18.12 6.95 14.26
C SER A 72 17.47 5.56 14.22
N LYS A 73 17.11 5.04 15.40
CA LYS A 73 16.28 3.85 15.49
C LYS A 73 14.88 4.22 15.00
N GLY A 74 14.29 3.37 14.16
CA GLY A 74 12.86 3.48 13.83
C GLY A 74 11.97 3.28 15.06
N PRO A 75 10.65 3.42 14.92
CA PRO A 75 9.72 3.19 16.04
C PRO A 75 9.84 1.76 16.55
N ASP A 76 9.57 1.57 17.84
CA ASP A 76 9.35 0.22 18.38
C ASP A 76 8.10 -0.37 17.72
N HIS A 77 8.23 -1.54 17.08
CA HIS A 77 7.14 -2.19 16.37
C HIS A 77 6.98 -3.64 16.84
N CYS A 78 5.88 -3.92 17.53
CA CYS A 78 5.55 -5.25 18.04
C CYS A 78 4.30 -5.79 17.35
N ILE A 79 4.36 -7.03 16.89
CA ILE A 79 3.22 -7.73 16.29
C ILE A 79 2.97 -8.99 17.09
N VAL A 80 1.72 -9.16 17.53
CA VAL A 80 1.29 -10.34 18.27
C VAL A 80 0.08 -10.95 17.59
N ILE A 81 0.11 -12.27 17.42
CA ILE A 81 -1.04 -13.04 16.96
C ILE A 81 -1.25 -14.18 17.96
N LYS A 82 -2.46 -14.29 18.52
CA LYS A 82 -2.84 -15.36 19.42
C LYS A 82 -4.05 -16.10 18.88
N TYR A 83 -4.03 -17.42 18.92
CA TYR A 83 -5.18 -18.21 18.55
C TYR A 83 -6.22 -18.19 19.69
N MET A 84 -7.45 -17.77 19.40
CA MET A 84 -8.56 -17.77 20.35
C MET A 84 -9.80 -18.41 19.69
N PRO A 85 -10.07 -19.71 19.91
CA PRO A 85 -11.08 -20.44 19.14
C PRO A 85 -12.49 -19.82 19.20
N TYR A 86 -12.85 -19.22 20.33
CA TYR A 86 -14.18 -18.62 20.55
C TYR A 86 -14.58 -17.58 19.51
N VAL A 87 -13.63 -16.78 18.98
CA VAL A 87 -13.98 -15.69 18.05
C VAL A 87 -14.21 -16.17 16.61
N GLY A 88 -13.87 -17.43 16.29
CA GLY A 88 -14.00 -17.98 14.94
C GLY A 88 -13.33 -17.10 13.88
N ASP A 89 -14.03 -16.80 12.78
CA ASP A 89 -13.55 -15.90 11.72
C ASP A 89 -13.56 -14.41 12.10
N SER A 90 -14.21 -14.05 13.22
CA SER A 90 -14.34 -12.70 13.73
C SER A 90 -13.07 -12.24 14.46
N LYS A 91 -11.98 -12.14 13.71
CA LYS A 91 -10.69 -11.66 14.16
C LYS A 91 -10.79 -10.30 14.82
N ARG A 92 -10.20 -10.17 16.01
CA ARG A 92 -10.03 -8.90 16.70
C ARG A 92 -8.62 -8.39 16.51
N ALA A 93 -8.49 -7.15 16.06
CA ALA A 93 -7.24 -6.42 15.94
C ALA A 93 -7.26 -5.25 16.92
N MET A 94 -6.21 -5.14 17.72
CA MET A 94 -6.01 -4.05 18.66
C MET A 94 -4.66 -3.43 18.36
N ASP A 95 -4.66 -2.15 18.03
CA ASP A 95 -3.46 -1.39 17.73
C ASP A 95 -3.34 -0.21 18.67
N GLU A 96 -2.13 0.02 19.15
CA GLU A 96 -1.75 1.24 19.85
C GLU A 96 -0.63 1.91 19.06
N TYR A 97 -0.82 3.18 18.77
CA TYR A 97 0.18 4.05 18.16
C TYR A 97 0.51 5.18 19.13
N THR A 98 1.76 5.29 19.51
CA THR A 98 2.28 6.42 20.28
C THR A 98 3.14 7.28 19.37
N PHE A 99 2.87 8.58 19.37
CA PHE A 99 3.57 9.56 18.55
C PHE A 99 4.19 10.64 19.41
N SER A 100 5.39 11.10 19.03
CA SER A 100 5.92 12.38 19.48
C SER A 100 5.41 13.51 18.59
N ILE A 101 4.93 14.56 19.24
CA ILE A 101 4.37 15.76 18.61
C ILE A 101 5.13 17.01 19.07
N PHE A 102 4.62 18.19 18.71
CA PHE A 102 5.23 19.48 18.99
C PHE A 102 5.62 19.65 20.48
N MET A 103 6.78 20.28 20.72
CA MET A 103 7.37 20.53 22.05
C MET A 103 7.52 19.28 22.94
N GLY A 104 7.77 18.11 22.35
CA GLY A 104 7.97 16.88 23.12
C GLY A 104 6.68 16.31 23.72
N GLY A 105 5.51 16.82 23.31
CA GLY A 105 4.23 16.22 23.65
C GLY A 105 4.11 14.80 23.08
N SER A 106 3.17 14.03 23.62
CA SER A 106 2.84 12.70 23.14
C SER A 106 1.38 12.63 22.72
N GLN A 107 1.10 11.99 21.59
CA GLN A 107 -0.23 11.61 21.17
C GLN A 107 -0.34 10.10 21.15
N THR A 108 -1.39 9.54 21.74
CA THR A 108 -1.65 8.10 21.70
C THR A 108 -2.97 7.83 21.01
N VAL A 109 -2.97 6.90 20.06
CA VAL A 109 -4.14 6.45 19.32
C VAL A 109 -4.31 4.96 19.56
N VAL A 110 -5.42 4.59 20.20
CA VAL A 110 -5.80 3.19 20.41
C VAL A 110 -6.95 2.85 19.48
N LEU A 111 -6.79 1.78 18.72
CA LEU A 111 -7.76 1.30 17.74
C LEU A 111 -8.13 -0.13 18.07
N HIS A 112 -9.44 -0.40 18.11
CA HIS A 112 -9.97 -1.75 18.14
C HIS A 112 -10.79 -1.99 16.89
N ASN A 113 -10.42 -3.01 16.11
CA ASN A 113 -11.08 -3.37 14.87
C ASN A 113 -11.58 -4.82 14.95
N THR A 114 -12.88 -4.99 14.69
CA THR A 114 -13.52 -6.29 14.56
C THR A 114 -13.68 -6.60 13.10
N CYS A 115 -12.98 -7.63 12.63
CA CYS A 115 -12.90 -8.00 11.23
C CYS A 115 -13.42 -9.43 11.05
N GLN A 116 -14.37 -9.63 10.13
CA GLN A 116 -14.59 -10.96 9.56
C GLN A 116 -13.51 -11.18 8.49
N ASP A 117 -12.44 -11.90 8.82
CA ASP A 117 -11.24 -11.92 7.98
C ASP A 117 -11.53 -12.53 6.60
N SER A 118 -12.40 -13.54 6.53
CA SER A 118 -12.82 -14.16 5.27
C SER A 118 -13.65 -13.20 4.41
N LEU A 119 -14.57 -12.44 5.00
CA LEU A 119 -15.38 -11.45 4.27
C LEU A 119 -14.56 -10.25 3.78
N LEU A 120 -13.47 -9.91 4.48
CA LEU A 120 -12.51 -8.90 3.99
C LEU A 120 -11.54 -9.45 2.95
N ALA A 121 -11.21 -10.74 3.00
CA ALA A 121 -10.29 -11.37 2.07
C ALA A 121 -10.93 -11.69 0.71
N ALA A 122 -12.19 -12.15 0.70
CA ALA A 122 -12.90 -12.54 -0.52
C ALA A 122 -12.93 -11.45 -1.62
N PRO A 123 -13.33 -10.20 -1.36
CA PRO A 123 -13.34 -9.16 -2.39
C PRO A 123 -11.92 -8.82 -2.90
N LEU A 124 -10.89 -8.87 -2.04
CA LEU A 124 -9.51 -8.64 -2.46
C LEU A 124 -9.01 -9.71 -3.44
N ILE A 125 -9.48 -10.95 -3.32
CA ILE A 125 -9.17 -12.03 -4.28
C ILE A 125 -9.84 -11.73 -5.62
N ILE A 126 -11.09 -11.29 -5.60
CA ILE A 126 -11.82 -10.90 -6.82
C ILE A 126 -11.07 -9.76 -7.52
N ASP A 127 -10.71 -8.71 -6.80
CA ASP A 127 -9.97 -7.57 -7.34
C ASP A 127 -8.61 -7.99 -7.92
N LEU A 128 -7.90 -8.92 -7.27
CA LEU A 128 -6.63 -9.46 -7.78
C LEU A 128 -6.82 -10.16 -9.12
N VAL A 129 -7.84 -11.00 -9.26
CA VAL A 129 -8.12 -11.72 -10.51
C VAL A 129 -8.51 -10.75 -11.61
N VAL A 130 -9.42 -9.81 -11.32
CA VAL A 130 -9.90 -8.82 -12.28
C VAL A 130 -8.77 -7.92 -12.78
N LEU A 131 -7.93 -7.39 -11.88
CA LEU A 131 -6.81 -6.55 -12.28
C LEU A 131 -5.72 -7.34 -13.02
N THR A 132 -5.46 -8.60 -12.65
CA THR A 132 -4.48 -9.43 -13.37
C THR A 132 -4.94 -9.69 -14.80
N GLU A 133 -6.20 -10.10 -14.99
CA GLU A 133 -6.77 -10.34 -16.31
C GLU A 133 -6.78 -9.06 -17.17
N LEU A 134 -7.09 -7.90 -16.57
CA LEU A 134 -7.02 -6.63 -17.27
C LEU A 134 -5.60 -6.31 -17.74
N MET A 135 -4.59 -6.50 -16.88
CA MET A 135 -3.19 -6.22 -17.21
C MET A 135 -2.61 -7.19 -18.25
N GLU A 136 -3.10 -8.43 -18.32
CA GLU A 136 -2.73 -9.37 -19.40
C GLU A 136 -3.17 -8.88 -20.78
N ARG A 137 -4.18 -8.00 -20.85
CA ARG A 137 -4.66 -7.39 -22.11
C ARG A 137 -4.01 -6.04 -22.44
N VAL A 138 -3.14 -5.51 -21.56
CA VAL A 138 -2.49 -4.22 -21.77
C VAL A 138 -1.11 -4.43 -22.40
N PHE A 139 -0.90 -3.80 -23.54
CA PHE A 139 0.40 -3.72 -24.20
C PHE A 139 0.79 -2.26 -24.40
N VAL A 140 2.07 -1.96 -24.24
CA VAL A 140 2.64 -0.63 -24.35
C VAL A 140 3.65 -0.62 -25.48
N LYS A 141 3.57 0.38 -26.35
CA LYS A 141 4.61 0.65 -27.33
C LYS A 141 5.63 1.58 -26.69
N ILE A 142 6.90 1.18 -26.71
CA ILE A 142 8.00 2.06 -26.33
C ILE A 142 8.29 2.89 -27.57
N GLU A 143 8.10 4.21 -27.48
CA GLU A 143 8.63 5.12 -28.49
C GLU A 143 10.12 5.27 -28.17
N ASP A 144 10.97 4.69 -29.02
CA ASP A 144 12.40 4.96 -28.98
C ASP A 144 12.58 6.45 -29.26
N GLY A 145 12.83 7.23 -28.20
CA GLY A 145 13.11 8.65 -28.32
C GLY A 145 14.32 8.84 -29.22
N GLU A 146 14.13 9.54 -30.34
CA GLU A 146 15.17 10.15 -31.19
C GLU A 146 16.50 9.39 -31.23
N CYS A 147 16.45 8.12 -31.62
CA CYS A 147 17.63 7.47 -32.17
C CYS A 147 17.66 7.87 -33.65
N GLU A 148 18.45 8.89 -34.01
CA GLU A 148 18.61 9.43 -35.37
C GLU A 148 19.18 8.40 -36.39
N GLU A 149 19.39 7.15 -35.99
CA GLU A 149 19.89 6.07 -36.83
C GLU A 149 19.17 4.74 -36.52
N CYS A 150 17.86 4.67 -36.77
CA CYS A 150 17.20 3.38 -36.93
C CYS A 150 16.27 3.40 -38.14
N ASP A 151 16.59 2.49 -39.06
CA ASP A 151 15.91 2.23 -40.32
C ASP A 151 14.39 2.04 -40.11
N ASP A 152 13.60 2.63 -41.00
CA ASP A 152 12.14 2.86 -40.94
C ASP A 152 11.28 1.56 -41.05
N THR A 153 11.83 0.41 -40.62
CA THR A 153 11.28 -0.94 -40.87
C THR A 153 11.30 -1.88 -39.66
N SER A 154 11.75 -1.45 -38.48
CA SER A 154 11.54 -2.24 -37.26
C SER A 154 10.10 -2.10 -36.78
N GLU A 155 9.28 -3.13 -37.03
CA GLU A 155 7.93 -3.29 -36.48
C GLU A 155 7.92 -2.83 -35.02
N SER A 156 7.19 -1.76 -34.72
CA SER A 156 7.08 -1.27 -33.35
C SER A 156 6.37 -2.33 -32.51
N SER A 157 7.15 -3.21 -31.89
CA SER A 157 6.63 -4.34 -31.14
C SER A 157 6.01 -3.81 -29.86
N TYR A 158 4.70 -3.97 -29.74
CA TYR A 158 4.00 -3.76 -28.49
C TYR A 158 4.56 -4.74 -27.43
N VAL A 159 4.97 -4.21 -26.28
CA VAL A 159 5.56 -4.98 -25.18
C VAL A 159 4.54 -5.09 -24.03
N GLN A 160 4.46 -6.27 -23.40
CA GLN A 160 3.63 -6.48 -22.23
C GLN A 160 4.35 -5.97 -20.96
N MET A 161 3.59 -5.63 -19.92
CA MET A 161 4.19 -5.32 -18.62
C MET A 161 5.00 -6.50 -18.06
N ASP A 162 5.94 -6.20 -17.17
CA ASP A 162 6.76 -7.20 -16.48
C ASP A 162 5.88 -8.26 -15.77
N THR A 163 6.39 -9.49 -15.73
CA THR A 163 5.84 -10.64 -15.01
C THR A 163 5.48 -10.30 -13.55
N VAL A 164 6.26 -9.45 -12.90
CA VAL A 164 5.98 -8.95 -11.55
C VAL A 164 5.10 -7.70 -11.63
N LEU A 165 3.78 -7.92 -11.65
CA LEU A 165 2.78 -6.85 -11.68
C LEU A 165 2.73 -6.05 -10.37
N SER A 166 3.61 -5.05 -10.27
CA SER A 166 3.70 -4.15 -9.10
C SER A 166 2.41 -3.35 -8.84
N ILE A 167 1.53 -3.20 -9.83
CA ILE A 167 0.22 -2.55 -9.67
C ILE A 167 -0.70 -3.29 -8.67
N LEU A 168 -0.53 -4.61 -8.55
CA LEU A 168 -1.28 -5.44 -7.60
C LEU A 168 -0.86 -5.20 -6.14
N SER A 169 0.16 -4.37 -5.89
CA SER A 169 0.65 -4.02 -4.56
C SER A 169 -0.42 -3.42 -3.66
N TYR A 170 -1.44 -2.79 -4.23
CA TYR A 170 -2.61 -2.27 -3.48
C TYR A 170 -3.28 -3.37 -2.64
N LEU A 171 -3.35 -4.60 -3.18
CA LEU A 171 -4.08 -5.74 -2.61
C LEU A 171 -3.18 -6.66 -1.77
N LEU A 172 -1.87 -6.42 -1.74
CA LEU A 172 -0.87 -7.30 -1.13
C LEU A 172 -0.15 -6.65 0.09
N LYS A 173 0.13 -7.46 1.11
CA LYS A 173 0.81 -7.03 2.36
C LYS A 173 2.32 -6.85 2.20
N ALA A 174 2.93 -7.61 1.31
CA ALA A 174 4.35 -7.58 1.02
C ALA A 174 4.45 -7.71 -0.50
N PRO A 175 4.34 -6.59 -1.24
CA PRO A 175 4.37 -6.64 -2.68
C PRO A 175 5.72 -7.14 -3.17
N CYS A 176 5.68 -8.02 -4.16
CA CYS A 176 6.86 -8.30 -4.95
C CYS A 176 6.95 -7.20 -6.01
N VAL A 177 8.16 -6.67 -6.21
CA VAL A 177 8.45 -5.64 -7.19
C VAL A 177 9.64 -6.11 -8.03
N PRO A 178 9.75 -5.66 -9.30
CA PRO A 178 10.91 -5.98 -10.14
C PRO A 178 12.24 -5.63 -9.46
N GLU A 179 13.29 -6.38 -9.78
CA GLU A 179 14.61 -6.17 -9.17
C GLU A 179 15.11 -4.73 -9.39
N GLY A 180 15.66 -4.12 -8.35
CA GLY A 180 16.15 -2.73 -8.38
C GLY A 180 15.09 -1.64 -8.22
N THR A 181 13.79 -1.99 -8.18
CA THR A 181 12.71 -1.00 -8.00
C THR A 181 12.32 -0.82 -6.52
N PRO A 182 11.88 0.39 -6.10
CA PRO A 182 11.50 0.63 -4.71
C PRO A 182 10.14 0.01 -4.36
N VAL A 183 10.03 -0.52 -3.15
CA VAL A 183 8.75 -0.97 -2.59
C VAL A 183 7.98 0.23 -2.03
N VAL A 184 6.77 0.47 -2.56
CA VAL A 184 5.84 1.49 -2.03
C VAL A 184 4.75 0.79 -1.24
N ASN A 185 4.64 1.06 0.06
CA ASN A 185 3.61 0.46 0.90
C ASN A 185 2.37 1.35 1.10
N ALA A 186 2.54 2.67 1.05
CA ALA A 186 1.48 3.66 1.22
C ALA A 186 0.23 3.34 0.38
N LEU A 187 -0.91 3.06 1.03
CA LEU A 187 -2.12 2.57 0.32
C LEU A 187 -2.64 3.59 -0.70
N ASN A 188 -2.66 4.87 -0.34
CA ASN A 188 -3.16 5.93 -1.22
C ASN A 188 -2.27 6.13 -2.46
N ARG A 189 -0.95 5.96 -2.32
CA ARG A 189 -0.03 6.02 -3.47
C ARG A 189 -0.24 4.83 -4.40
N GLN A 190 -0.44 3.63 -3.84
CA GLN A 190 -0.77 2.44 -4.64
C GLN A 190 -2.11 2.60 -5.37
N LYS A 191 -3.13 3.15 -4.71
CA LYS A 191 -4.42 3.45 -5.34
C LYS A 191 -4.27 4.48 -6.47
N GLN A 192 -3.57 5.58 -6.21
CA GLN A 192 -3.36 6.64 -7.19
C GLN A 192 -2.60 6.12 -8.43
N ALA A 193 -1.67 5.18 -8.26
CA ALA A 193 -1.01 4.51 -9.37
C ALA A 193 -2.00 3.71 -10.24
N ILE A 194 -2.94 2.97 -9.63
CA ILE A 194 -4.01 2.26 -10.36
C ILE A 194 -4.92 3.26 -11.08
N ASP A 195 -5.41 4.27 -10.37
CA ASP A 195 -6.33 5.28 -10.93
C ASP A 195 -5.67 6.01 -12.12
N ASN A 196 -4.40 6.42 -11.98
CA ASN A 196 -3.67 7.08 -13.06
C ASN A 196 -3.36 6.16 -14.24
N LEU A 197 -3.09 4.87 -14.00
CA LEU A 197 -2.93 3.91 -15.11
C LEU A 197 -4.24 3.78 -15.89
N LEU A 198 -5.37 3.57 -15.19
CA LEU A 198 -6.67 3.44 -15.84
C LEU A 198 -7.06 4.71 -16.61
N ARG A 199 -6.73 5.90 -16.08
CA ARG A 199 -6.89 7.19 -16.77
C ARG A 199 -6.06 7.26 -18.05
N ALA A 200 -4.80 6.85 -17.98
CA ALA A 200 -3.93 6.81 -19.16
C ALA A 200 -4.48 5.89 -20.25
N LEU A 201 -5.02 4.72 -19.89
CA LEU A 201 -5.64 3.78 -20.84
C LEU A 201 -6.87 4.35 -21.56
N VAL A 202 -7.55 5.34 -20.98
CA VAL A 202 -8.69 6.04 -21.62
C VAL A 202 -8.31 7.41 -22.21
N GLY A 203 -7.01 7.72 -22.29
CA GLY A 203 -6.51 8.99 -22.86
C GLY A 203 -6.67 10.21 -21.96
N LEU A 204 -6.89 10.02 -20.66
CA LEU A 204 -6.98 11.12 -19.68
C LEU A 204 -5.63 11.37 -19.01
N PRO A 205 -5.27 12.64 -18.75
CA PRO A 205 -4.06 12.96 -17.99
C PRO A 205 -4.18 12.47 -16.54
N PRO A 206 -3.04 12.21 -15.86
CA PRO A 206 -3.02 11.81 -14.46
C PRO A 206 -3.64 12.90 -13.58
N ASP A 207 -4.26 12.47 -12.49
CA ASP A 207 -4.88 13.40 -11.55
C ASP A 207 -3.81 14.09 -10.69
N ASN A 208 -3.73 15.42 -10.83
CA ASN A 208 -2.78 16.29 -10.14
C ASN A 208 -3.35 16.87 -8.83
N ASN A 209 -4.66 16.77 -8.59
CA ASN A 209 -5.36 17.30 -7.41
C ASN A 209 -5.18 18.82 -7.15
N MET A 210 -4.76 19.62 -8.14
CA MET A 210 -4.46 21.04 -7.91
C MET A 210 -5.73 21.91 -7.86
N LEU A 211 -6.78 21.53 -8.60
CA LEU A 211 -8.07 22.24 -8.68
C LEU A 211 -7.90 23.77 -8.85
N LEU A 212 -6.93 24.20 -9.66
CA LEU A 212 -6.58 25.62 -9.80
C LEU A 212 -7.72 26.45 -10.38
N GLU A 213 -8.57 25.83 -11.18
CA GLU A 213 -9.82 26.39 -11.68
C GLU A 213 -10.78 26.81 -10.56
N CYS A 214 -10.73 26.14 -9.40
CA CYS A 214 -11.48 26.54 -8.21
C CYS A 214 -10.78 27.64 -7.43
N SER A 215 -9.45 27.65 -7.36
CA SER A 215 -8.68 28.63 -6.60
C SER A 215 -8.51 29.98 -7.31
N LEU A 216 -8.53 30.00 -8.65
CA LEU A 216 -8.32 31.19 -9.47
C LEU A 216 -9.65 31.70 -10.03
N PRO A 217 -10.17 32.86 -9.55
CA PRO A 217 -11.42 33.42 -10.04
C PRO A 217 -11.46 33.63 -11.56
N SER A 218 -10.32 33.90 -12.20
CA SER A 218 -10.20 34.08 -13.65
C SER A 218 -10.42 32.80 -14.46
N LEU A 219 -10.21 31.63 -13.85
CA LEU A 219 -10.38 30.32 -14.51
C LEU A 219 -11.76 29.68 -14.23
N ARG A 220 -12.51 30.21 -13.25
CA ARG A 220 -13.87 29.76 -12.92
C ARG A 220 -14.80 30.04 -14.11
N GLY A 221 -14.99 29.05 -14.98
CA GLY A 221 -15.85 29.12 -16.17
C GLY A 221 -15.19 28.64 -17.46
N MET A 222 -13.86 28.48 -17.48
CA MET A 222 -13.15 27.97 -18.67
C MET A 222 -13.25 26.44 -18.81
N SER A 223 -13.64 25.71 -17.76
CA SER A 223 -13.70 24.24 -17.75
C SER A 223 -15.05 23.64 -18.17
N GLN A 224 -16.01 24.46 -18.63
CA GLN A 224 -17.33 23.99 -19.10
C GLN A 224 -17.52 24.07 -20.63
N GLN A 225 -16.44 24.18 -21.41
CA GLN A 225 -16.43 24.02 -22.87
C GLN A 225 -15.56 22.83 -23.25
#